data_AF-A0AAE1IC37-F1
#
_entry.id   AF-A0AAE1IC37-F1
#
_cell.length_a   1.000
_cell.length_b   1.000
_cell.length_c   1.000
_cell.angle_alpha   90.00
_cell.angle_beta   90.00
_cell.angle_gamma   90.00
#
_symmetry.space_group_name_H-M   'P 1'
#
loop_
_entity.id
_entity.type
_entity.pdbx_description
1 polymer ?
#
loop_
_entity_poly.entity_id
_entity_poly.type
_entity_poly.pdbx_seq_one_letter_code
_entity_poly.pdbx_strand_id
1 'polypeptide(L)'
;MPGTIPAKRFDTLSLEDKSIVLGQMADILALLHQFEIPNTIEMFGGLKFDEHGIIIKLQEADENPVIVGWEENGLRTKLDKFIGYQLDETLKDYVQVRRVLIHGDFTTNNILFDAGTLKVTALLDFDFSYVSTAAEEFLGFSFGNISGGKLPGPFGTGADLSLRKAMLSSFTTPFLNTDTSENHWDVTKARGRELVRAGATKPATIPHFEDIADIYWLQDKISPFELDSPVMRRRKTAEQLRSIRNEIEEMIVRFLDRLNTSSGGDFSN
;
A
#
# COMPACT_ATOMS: atom_id res chain seq x y z
N MET A 1 -14.79 16.29 25.68
CA MET A 1 -15.77 16.73 24.67
C MET A 1 -16.44 15.50 24.10
N PRO A 2 -17.77 15.37 24.16
CA PRO A 2 -18.45 14.22 23.54
C PRO A 2 -18.29 14.30 22.02
N GLY A 3 -17.91 13.17 21.40
CA GLY A 3 -17.64 13.06 19.96
C GLY A 3 -18.90 13.26 19.15
N THR A 4 -19.06 14.43 18.56
CA THR A 4 -20.08 14.70 17.53
C THR A 4 -19.50 14.41 16.15
N ILE A 5 -20.31 13.81 15.27
CA ILE A 5 -19.96 13.63 13.86
C ILE A 5 -19.60 15.02 13.29
N PRO A 6 -18.45 15.18 12.62
CA PRO A 6 -18.05 16.47 12.06
C PRO A 6 -19.13 17.04 11.14
N ALA A 7 -19.50 18.32 11.33
CA ALA A 7 -20.52 19.00 10.53
C ALA A 7 -20.11 19.15 9.04
N LYS A 8 -18.80 19.10 8.76
CA LYS A 8 -18.22 19.01 7.42
C LYS A 8 -17.30 17.79 7.37
N ARG A 9 -17.34 17.06 6.26
CA ARG A 9 -16.43 15.95 5.98
C ARG A 9 -15.25 16.45 5.16
N PHE A 10 -14.11 15.80 5.26
CA PHE A 10 -12.91 16.14 4.49
C PHE A 10 -13.21 16.32 2.99
N ASP A 11 -14.04 15.45 2.41
CA ASP A 11 -14.38 15.50 0.98
C ASP A 11 -15.08 16.79 0.54
N THR A 12 -15.82 17.41 1.46
CA THR A 12 -16.60 18.64 1.21
C THR A 12 -15.77 19.92 1.35
N LEU A 13 -14.53 19.82 1.83
CA LEU A 13 -13.63 20.95 2.01
C LEU A 13 -13.05 21.43 0.67
N SER A 14 -12.73 22.73 0.61
CA SER A 14 -11.93 23.30 -0.48
C SER A 14 -10.52 22.68 -0.48
N LEU A 15 -9.77 22.81 -1.58
CA LEU A 15 -8.38 22.32 -1.62
C LEU A 15 -7.49 23.01 -0.56
N GLU A 16 -7.71 24.30 -0.32
CA GLU A 16 -7.01 25.07 0.71
C GLU A 16 -7.30 24.51 2.11
N ASP A 17 -8.58 24.32 2.44
CA ASP A 17 -9.00 23.75 3.71
C ASP A 17 -8.52 22.29 3.89
N LYS A 18 -8.56 21.48 2.81
CA LYS A 18 -7.97 20.13 2.80
C LYS A 18 -6.49 20.17 3.13
N SER A 19 -5.75 21.14 2.60
CA SER A 19 -4.31 21.28 2.86
C SER A 19 -4.03 21.56 4.34
N ILE A 20 -4.88 22.31 5.03
CA ILE A 20 -4.76 22.55 6.49
C ILE A 20 -4.92 21.25 7.29
N VAL A 21 -5.92 20.43 6.94
CA VAL A 21 -6.13 19.14 7.60
C VAL A 21 -5.01 18.16 7.27
N LEU A 22 -4.60 18.08 5.99
CA LEU A 22 -3.47 17.26 5.54
C LEU A 22 -2.16 17.66 6.21
N GLY A 23 -1.96 18.95 6.49
CA GLY A 23 -0.83 19.46 7.25
C GLY A 23 -0.74 18.82 8.64
N GLN A 24 -1.84 18.83 9.37
CA GLN A 24 -1.92 18.22 10.71
C GLN A 24 -1.80 16.69 10.63
N MET A 25 -2.33 16.05 9.59
CA MET A 25 -2.12 14.61 9.36
C MET A 25 -0.64 14.29 9.14
N ALA A 26 0.07 15.12 8.38
CA ALA A 26 1.50 14.95 8.14
C ALA A 26 2.32 15.14 9.43
N ASP A 27 1.94 16.11 10.29
CA ASP A 27 2.58 16.28 11.59
C ASP A 27 2.35 15.07 12.51
N ILE A 28 1.12 14.53 12.55
CA ILE A 28 0.81 13.30 13.30
C ILE A 28 1.61 12.11 12.78
N LEU A 29 1.69 11.93 11.47
CA LEU A 29 2.48 10.86 10.86
C LEU A 29 3.96 10.99 11.22
N ALA A 30 4.51 12.19 11.14
CA ALA A 30 5.89 12.45 11.53
C ALA A 30 6.12 12.06 13.00
N LEU A 31 5.18 12.36 13.90
CA LEU A 31 5.26 11.97 15.31
C LEU A 31 5.20 10.44 15.49
N LEU A 32 4.30 9.74 14.81
CA LEU A 32 4.21 8.27 14.86
C LEU A 32 5.53 7.62 14.41
N HIS A 33 6.14 8.15 13.34
CA HIS A 33 7.39 7.63 12.80
C HIS A 33 8.64 8.03 13.58
N GLN A 34 8.58 9.15 14.31
CA GLN A 34 9.66 9.61 15.18
C GLN A 34 9.59 9.03 16.59
N PHE A 35 8.45 8.46 16.98
CA PHE A 35 8.29 7.80 18.27
C PHE A 35 9.38 6.75 18.49
N GLU A 36 9.98 6.78 19.69
CA GLU A 36 11.01 5.83 20.07
C GLU A 36 10.36 4.53 20.55
N ILE A 37 10.40 3.51 19.70
CA ILE A 37 9.93 2.18 20.05
C ILE A 37 10.80 1.61 21.17
N PRO A 38 10.22 1.08 22.27
CA PRO A 38 10.99 0.44 23.32
C PRO A 38 11.89 -0.67 22.77
N ASN A 39 13.15 -0.71 23.22
CA ASN A 39 14.13 -1.72 22.78
C ASN A 39 13.70 -3.16 23.09
N THR A 40 12.71 -3.37 23.98
CA THR A 40 12.12 -4.68 24.29
C THR A 40 11.21 -5.22 23.19
N ILE A 41 10.80 -4.38 22.23
CA ILE A 41 10.15 -4.86 21.01
C ILE A 41 11.27 -5.23 20.05
N GLU A 42 11.30 -6.49 19.60
CA GLU A 42 12.37 -6.99 18.71
C GLU A 42 11.85 -7.43 17.34
N MET A 43 10.52 -7.51 17.18
CA MET A 43 9.86 -8.06 15.99
C MET A 43 9.09 -6.98 15.22
N PHE A 44 8.93 -7.21 13.91
CA PHE A 44 8.03 -6.47 13.03
C PHE A 44 6.65 -7.15 12.99
N GLY A 45 5.59 -6.37 12.88
CA GLY A 45 4.25 -6.83 12.52
C GLY A 45 3.95 -6.65 11.03
N GLY A 46 2.73 -6.99 10.59
CA GLY A 46 2.23 -6.71 9.23
C GLY A 46 2.42 -7.85 8.22
N LEU A 47 3.58 -8.52 8.22
CA LEU A 47 3.78 -9.73 7.42
C LEU A 47 3.14 -10.93 8.10
N LYS A 48 2.07 -11.44 7.50
CA LYS A 48 1.32 -12.60 7.96
C LYS A 48 2.06 -13.88 7.58
N PHE A 49 3.04 -14.26 8.38
CA PHE A 49 3.58 -15.62 8.38
C PHE A 49 2.74 -16.49 9.31
N ASP A 50 2.48 -17.73 8.91
CA ASP A 50 1.89 -18.72 9.81
C ASP A 50 2.93 -19.24 10.84
N GLU A 51 2.51 -20.18 11.69
CA GLU A 51 3.38 -20.82 12.69
C GLU A 51 4.57 -21.60 12.11
N HIS A 52 4.61 -21.78 10.78
CA HIS A 52 5.65 -22.47 10.03
C HIS A 52 6.50 -21.51 9.17
N GLY A 53 6.26 -20.21 9.25
CA GLY A 53 6.98 -19.22 8.43
C GLY A 53 6.51 -19.16 6.98
N ILE A 54 5.35 -19.75 6.66
CA ILE A 54 4.74 -19.69 5.32
C ILE A 54 3.93 -18.41 5.21
N ILE A 55 4.00 -17.78 4.04
CA ILE A 55 3.19 -16.61 3.72
C ILE A 55 1.71 -17.05 3.69
N ILE A 56 0.91 -16.58 4.66
CA ILE A 56 -0.51 -16.95 4.85
C ILE A 56 -1.33 -16.81 3.56
N LYS A 57 -0.93 -15.88 2.69
CA LYS A 57 -1.59 -15.61 1.40
C LYS A 57 -1.53 -16.78 0.40
N LEU A 58 -0.48 -17.60 0.43
CA LEU A 58 -0.43 -18.81 -0.41
C LEU A 58 -1.39 -19.88 0.08
N GLN A 59 -1.48 -20.08 1.40
CA GLN A 59 -2.44 -21.01 1.98
C GLN A 59 -3.88 -20.56 1.71
N GLU A 60 -4.18 -19.27 1.85
CA GLU A 60 -5.47 -18.70 1.46
C GLU A 60 -5.79 -18.99 -0.02
N ALA A 61 -4.80 -18.87 -0.91
CA ALA A 61 -4.95 -19.20 -2.32
C ALA A 61 -5.20 -20.71 -2.57
N ASP A 62 -4.56 -21.59 -1.79
CA ASP A 62 -4.73 -23.06 -1.86
C ASP A 62 -6.16 -23.50 -1.54
N GLU A 63 -6.75 -22.92 -0.50
CA GLU A 63 -8.10 -23.23 -0.05
C GLU A 63 -9.19 -22.52 -0.89
N ASN A 64 -8.81 -21.61 -1.77
CA ASN A 64 -9.74 -20.79 -2.54
C ASN A 64 -10.34 -21.56 -3.74
N PRO A 65 -11.68 -21.63 -3.87
CA PRO A 65 -12.34 -22.45 -4.89
C PRO A 65 -12.23 -21.93 -6.33
N VAL A 66 -11.73 -20.70 -6.52
CA VAL A 66 -11.52 -20.08 -7.83
C VAL A 66 -10.04 -20.05 -8.18
N ILE A 67 -9.20 -19.65 -7.24
CA ILE A 67 -7.75 -19.52 -7.45
C ILE A 67 -7.09 -20.90 -7.53
N VAL A 68 -7.48 -21.82 -6.64
CA VAL A 68 -7.01 -23.20 -6.54
C VAL A 68 -5.48 -23.26 -6.51
N GLY A 69 -4.88 -22.55 -5.56
CA GLY A 69 -3.44 -22.53 -5.31
C GLY A 69 -2.57 -21.93 -6.41
N TRP A 70 -3.17 -21.36 -7.47
CA TRP A 70 -2.50 -21.00 -8.71
C TRP A 70 -1.84 -22.20 -9.42
N GLU A 71 -2.44 -23.39 -9.31
CA GLU A 71 -1.90 -24.63 -9.89
C GLU A 71 -1.96 -24.67 -11.43
N GLU A 72 -2.94 -23.97 -12.03
CA GLU A 72 -3.04 -23.89 -13.49
C GLU A 72 -1.81 -23.20 -14.10
N ASN A 73 -1.39 -23.68 -15.27
CA ASN A 73 -0.27 -23.13 -16.07
C ASN A 73 1.08 -23.02 -15.34
N GLY A 74 1.24 -23.70 -14.20
CA GLY A 74 2.49 -23.76 -13.45
C GLY A 74 2.84 -22.47 -12.69
N LEU A 75 1.86 -21.58 -12.46
CA LEU A 75 2.10 -20.34 -11.72
C LEU A 75 2.54 -20.62 -10.28
N ARG A 76 1.97 -21.62 -9.59
CA ARG A 76 2.38 -22.02 -8.24
C ARG A 76 3.88 -22.29 -8.15
N THR A 77 4.41 -23.12 -9.05
CA THR A 77 5.84 -23.43 -9.10
C THR A 77 6.71 -22.18 -9.25
N LYS A 78 6.27 -21.18 -10.04
CA LYS A 78 6.97 -19.90 -10.18
C LYS A 78 6.94 -19.09 -8.89
N LEU A 79 5.81 -19.05 -8.19
CA LEU A 79 5.66 -18.37 -6.90
C LEU A 79 6.55 -19.01 -5.83
N ASP A 80 6.54 -20.34 -5.72
CA ASP A 80 7.36 -21.08 -4.76
C ASP A 80 8.86 -20.83 -5.01
N LYS A 81 9.30 -20.83 -6.28
CA LYS A 81 10.69 -20.49 -6.65
C LYS A 81 11.06 -19.05 -6.28
N PHE A 82 10.15 -18.10 -6.48
CA PHE A 82 10.38 -16.72 -6.11
C PHE A 82 10.54 -16.58 -4.58
N ILE A 83 9.61 -17.15 -3.82
CA ILE A 83 9.61 -17.07 -2.35
C ILE A 83 10.81 -17.79 -1.74
N GLY A 84 11.16 -18.98 -2.22
CA GLY A 84 12.22 -19.80 -1.63
C GLY A 84 13.66 -19.34 -1.91
N TYR A 85 13.89 -18.35 -2.78
CA TYR A 85 15.24 -17.89 -3.12
C TYR A 85 15.30 -16.40 -3.47
N GLN A 86 14.45 -15.94 -4.39
CA GLN A 86 14.56 -14.59 -4.95
C GLN A 86 14.04 -13.51 -4.00
N LEU A 87 13.09 -13.83 -3.13
CA LEU A 87 12.57 -12.90 -2.14
C LEU A 87 13.64 -12.50 -1.12
N ASP A 88 14.35 -13.48 -0.55
CA ASP A 88 15.43 -13.21 0.41
C ASP A 88 16.57 -12.40 -0.25
N GLU A 89 16.96 -12.75 -1.47
CA GLU A 89 17.94 -11.97 -2.23
C GLU A 89 17.47 -10.55 -2.55
N THR A 90 16.17 -10.36 -2.81
CA THR A 90 15.58 -9.03 -3.01
C THR A 90 15.58 -8.23 -1.72
N LEU A 91 15.43 -8.89 -0.56
CA LEU A 91 15.27 -8.25 0.76
C LEU A 91 16.55 -8.20 1.62
N LYS A 92 17.68 -8.75 1.15
CA LYS A 92 18.92 -8.87 1.93
C LYS A 92 19.48 -7.55 2.47
N ASP A 93 19.26 -6.45 1.76
CA ASP A 93 19.78 -5.12 2.13
C ASP A 93 18.84 -4.35 3.10
N TYR A 94 17.73 -4.96 3.53
CA TYR A 94 16.65 -4.30 4.28
C TYR A 94 16.78 -4.49 5.80
N VAL A 95 17.84 -5.17 6.26
CA VAL A 95 18.06 -5.57 7.66
C VAL A 95 18.23 -4.37 8.61
N GLN A 96 18.53 -3.18 8.09
CA GLN A 96 18.81 -1.97 8.89
C GLN A 96 17.64 -0.97 8.96
N VAL A 97 16.42 -1.37 8.63
CA VAL A 97 15.28 -0.44 8.60
C VAL A 97 14.80 -0.10 10.02
N ARG A 98 14.64 1.19 10.30
CA ARG A 98 14.10 1.70 11.56
C ARG A 98 12.65 1.19 11.76
N ARG A 99 12.39 0.64 12.95
CA ARG A 99 11.05 0.29 13.43
C ARG A 99 10.31 1.54 13.89
N VAL A 100 9.06 1.66 13.49
CA VAL A 100 8.16 2.77 13.80
C VAL A 100 6.78 2.24 14.20
N LEU A 101 5.98 3.09 14.85
CA LEU A 101 4.58 2.79 15.08
C LEU A 101 3.79 3.11 13.80
N ILE A 102 3.10 2.11 13.28
CA ILE A 102 2.19 2.20 12.14
C ILE A 102 0.77 2.26 12.67
N HIS A 103 -0.04 3.17 12.15
CA HIS A 103 -1.47 3.19 12.48
C HIS A 103 -2.20 2.08 11.74
N GLY A 104 -1.86 1.87 10.47
CA GLY A 104 -2.38 0.78 9.62
C GLY A 104 -3.73 1.05 8.97
N ASP A 105 -4.44 2.09 9.40
CA ASP A 105 -5.69 2.59 8.82
C ASP A 105 -5.81 4.12 8.98
N PHE A 106 -4.72 4.84 8.68
CA PHE A 106 -4.66 6.29 8.85
C PHE A 106 -5.44 7.02 7.76
N THR A 107 -6.77 7.03 7.91
CA THR A 107 -7.72 7.59 6.95
C THR A 107 -8.45 8.80 7.53
N THR A 108 -9.10 9.59 6.68
CA THR A 108 -9.90 10.74 7.17
C THR A 108 -11.18 10.31 7.93
N ASN A 109 -11.53 9.02 7.90
CA ASN A 109 -12.60 8.46 8.73
C ASN A 109 -12.17 8.27 10.19
N ASN A 110 -10.88 8.07 10.42
CA ASN A 110 -10.30 7.82 11.75
C ASN A 110 -9.74 9.11 12.38
N ILE A 111 -10.05 10.27 11.79
CA ILE A 111 -9.63 11.58 12.27
C ILE A 111 -10.84 12.46 12.54
N LEU A 112 -10.88 13.06 13.72
CA LEU A 112 -11.84 14.12 14.04
C LEU A 112 -11.19 15.48 13.90
N PHE A 113 -11.91 16.43 13.32
CA PHE A 113 -11.50 17.83 13.27
C PHE A 113 -12.70 18.76 13.51
N ASP A 114 -12.44 19.92 14.06
CA ASP A 114 -13.44 20.97 14.23
C ASP A 114 -13.70 21.67 12.89
N ALA A 115 -14.95 21.69 12.43
CA ALA A 115 -15.28 22.20 11.09
C ALA A 115 -15.19 23.74 10.96
N GLY A 116 -15.16 24.48 12.07
CA GLY A 116 -15.04 25.94 12.07
C GLY A 116 -13.60 26.42 12.04
N THR A 117 -12.70 25.68 12.68
CA THR A 117 -11.27 26.02 12.84
C THR A 117 -10.34 25.11 12.05
N LEU A 118 -10.87 24.01 11.51
CA LEU A 118 -10.13 22.95 10.81
C LEU A 118 -9.08 22.23 11.67
N LYS A 119 -9.11 22.42 12.99
CA LYS A 119 -8.14 21.80 13.90
C LYS A 119 -8.49 20.33 14.12
N VAL A 120 -7.52 19.44 13.90
CA VAL A 120 -7.63 18.02 14.26
C VAL A 120 -7.70 17.91 15.79
N THR A 121 -8.72 17.21 16.27
CA THR A 121 -9.04 17.07 17.70
C THR A 121 -8.84 15.66 18.22
N ALA A 122 -8.87 14.64 17.35
CA ALA A 122 -8.59 13.26 17.73
C ALA A 122 -8.12 12.42 16.55
N LEU A 123 -7.32 11.40 16.87
CA LEU A 123 -7.00 10.25 16.04
C LEU A 123 -7.60 9.01 16.73
N LEU A 124 -8.33 8.19 15.98
CA LEU A 124 -9.14 7.07 16.47
C LEU A 124 -8.67 5.75 15.84
N ASP A 125 -9.19 4.64 16.36
CA ASP A 125 -9.13 3.31 15.71
C ASP A 125 -7.72 2.75 15.44
N PHE A 126 -7.03 2.42 16.54
CA PHE A 126 -5.69 1.81 16.50
C PHE A 126 -5.74 0.27 16.38
N ASP A 127 -6.88 -0.32 16.01
CA ASP A 127 -7.02 -1.80 15.96
C ASP A 127 -6.14 -2.43 14.87
N PHE A 128 -5.74 -1.66 13.86
CA PHE A 128 -4.78 -2.05 12.82
C PHE A 128 -3.35 -1.61 13.11
N SER A 129 -3.06 -1.09 14.29
CA SER A 129 -1.73 -0.55 14.60
C SER A 129 -0.74 -1.65 15.01
N TYR A 130 0.50 -1.52 14.54
CA TYR A 130 1.59 -2.43 14.85
C TYR A 130 2.94 -1.75 14.66
N VAL A 131 4.01 -2.39 15.13
CA VAL A 131 5.38 -1.91 14.91
C VAL A 131 5.88 -2.48 13.60
N SER A 132 6.25 -1.62 12.63
CA SER A 132 6.88 -2.08 11.40
C SER A 132 7.77 -1.00 10.77
N THR A 133 8.06 -1.09 9.48
CA THR A 133 8.75 -0.05 8.72
C THR A 133 7.78 1.05 8.31
N ALA A 134 8.28 2.28 8.16
CA ALA A 134 7.47 3.42 7.70
C ALA A 134 6.85 3.23 6.30
N ALA A 135 7.31 2.23 5.53
CA ALA A 135 6.73 1.90 4.23
C ALA A 135 5.28 1.44 4.36
N GLU A 136 4.95 0.68 5.41
CA GLU A 136 3.64 0.05 5.61
C GLU A 136 2.47 1.04 5.56
N GLU A 137 2.67 2.24 6.08
CA GLU A 137 1.65 3.30 6.09
C GLU A 137 1.25 3.75 4.68
N PHE A 138 2.02 3.41 3.64
CA PHE A 138 1.73 3.76 2.25
C PHE A 138 1.32 2.57 1.38
N LEU A 139 1.32 1.35 1.94
CA LEU A 139 1.07 0.10 1.22
C LEU A 139 -0.29 -0.52 1.57
N GLY A 140 -0.73 -0.34 2.82
CA GLY A 140 -1.97 -0.87 3.37
C GLY A 140 -3.21 0.01 3.14
N PHE A 141 -4.06 0.10 4.17
CA PHE A 141 -5.34 0.84 4.13
C PHE A 141 -5.19 2.32 4.42
N SER A 142 -4.10 2.71 5.07
CA SER A 142 -3.77 4.09 5.37
C SER A 142 -3.84 4.97 4.12
N PHE A 143 -4.46 6.13 4.29
CA PHE A 143 -4.79 7.07 3.23
C PHE A 143 -5.70 6.51 2.12
N GLY A 144 -6.29 5.33 2.26
CA GLY A 144 -7.09 4.66 1.23
C GLY A 144 -8.34 5.45 0.79
N ASN A 145 -8.80 6.40 1.59
CA ASN A 145 -9.89 7.32 1.26
C ASN A 145 -9.42 8.72 0.83
N ILE A 146 -8.12 8.90 0.58
CA ILE A 146 -7.53 10.14 0.06
C ILE A 146 -6.98 9.86 -1.34
N SER A 147 -7.25 10.76 -2.27
CA SER A 147 -6.68 10.72 -3.62
C SER A 147 -5.15 10.59 -3.57
N GLY A 148 -4.61 9.60 -4.30
CA GLY A 148 -3.18 9.28 -4.28
C GLY A 148 -2.66 8.81 -2.91
N GLY A 149 -3.55 8.23 -2.10
CA GLY A 149 -3.23 7.62 -0.81
C GLY A 149 -2.29 6.42 -0.93
N LYS A 150 -2.66 5.48 -1.82
CA LYS A 150 -1.93 4.27 -2.16
C LYS A 150 -1.11 4.45 -3.44
N LEU A 151 0.09 3.88 -3.47
CA LEU A 151 0.90 3.85 -4.68
C LEU A 151 0.21 2.98 -5.76
N PRO A 152 0.02 3.48 -7.00
CA PRO A 152 -0.47 2.64 -8.09
C PRO A 152 0.48 1.46 -8.37
N GLY A 153 -0.08 0.33 -8.81
CA GLY A 153 0.70 -0.88 -9.09
C GLY A 153 1.74 -0.70 -10.21
N PRO A 154 2.74 -1.59 -10.28
CA PRO A 154 3.88 -1.48 -11.21
C PRO A 154 3.48 -1.56 -12.71
N PHE A 155 2.31 -2.10 -13.00
CA PHE A 155 1.77 -2.22 -14.37
C PHE A 155 0.66 -1.24 -14.69
N GLY A 156 0.42 -0.24 -13.83
CA GLY A 156 -0.49 0.85 -14.13
C GLY A 156 -0.13 1.53 -15.46
N THR A 157 -1.15 2.01 -16.18
CA THR A 157 -0.97 2.71 -17.46
C THR A 157 -1.59 4.11 -17.38
N GLY A 158 -1.30 4.98 -18.35
CA GLY A 158 -1.88 6.33 -18.40
C GLY A 158 -1.66 7.13 -17.11
N ALA A 159 -2.74 7.61 -16.50
CA ALA A 159 -2.72 8.42 -15.29
C ALA A 159 -2.08 7.70 -14.09
N ASP A 160 -2.29 6.39 -13.94
CA ASP A 160 -1.70 5.61 -12.84
C ASP A 160 -0.17 5.53 -12.93
N LEU A 161 0.36 5.36 -14.15
CA LEU A 161 1.81 5.36 -14.37
C LEU A 161 2.41 6.72 -14.03
N SER A 162 1.75 7.80 -14.46
CA SER A 162 2.17 9.17 -14.15
C SER A 162 2.12 9.45 -12.64
N LEU A 163 1.06 9.01 -11.96
CA LEU A 163 0.91 9.14 -10.51
C LEU A 163 1.96 8.36 -9.73
N ARG A 164 2.20 7.10 -10.10
CA ARG A 164 3.26 6.28 -9.51
C ARG A 164 4.62 6.97 -9.62
N LYS A 165 5.01 7.41 -10.82
CA LYS A 165 6.27 8.12 -11.04
C LYS A 165 6.37 9.40 -10.21
N ALA A 166 5.28 10.13 -10.04
CA ALA A 166 5.26 11.34 -9.24
C ALA A 166 5.40 11.08 -7.76
N MET A 167 4.71 10.07 -7.22
CA MET A 167 4.83 9.69 -5.81
C MET A 167 6.26 9.23 -5.48
N LEU A 168 6.89 8.45 -6.37
CA LEU A 168 8.27 7.96 -6.21
C LEU A 168 9.34 9.04 -6.40
N SER A 169 9.04 10.11 -7.13
CA SER A 169 9.95 11.24 -7.38
C SER A 169 9.64 12.48 -6.56
N SER A 170 8.73 12.41 -5.57
CA SER A 170 8.29 13.58 -4.80
C SER A 170 7.72 14.73 -5.63
N PHE A 171 7.08 14.42 -6.76
CA PHE A 171 6.54 15.42 -7.69
C PHE A 171 7.59 16.38 -8.27
N THR A 172 8.88 15.99 -8.29
CA THR A 172 9.97 16.83 -8.81
C THR A 172 10.09 16.78 -10.34
N THR A 173 9.59 15.73 -10.97
CA THR A 173 9.61 15.58 -12.42
C THR A 173 8.37 16.24 -13.04
N PRO A 174 8.45 16.91 -14.20
CA PRO A 174 7.25 17.37 -14.90
C PRO A 174 6.42 16.17 -15.39
N PHE A 175 5.11 16.15 -15.14
CA PHE A 175 4.20 15.10 -15.60
C PHE A 175 3.21 15.66 -16.62
N LEU A 176 2.98 14.92 -17.71
CA LEU A 176 1.93 15.22 -18.67
C LEU A 176 0.59 14.85 -18.04
N ASN A 177 -0.19 15.86 -17.69
CA ASN A 177 -1.54 15.68 -17.16
C ASN A 177 -2.47 15.41 -18.33
N THR A 178 -2.69 14.12 -18.67
CA THR A 178 -3.54 13.73 -19.80
C THR A 178 -5.01 13.64 -19.45
N ASP A 179 -5.37 13.75 -18.16
CA ASP A 179 -6.74 13.59 -17.69
C ASP A 179 -7.14 14.72 -16.74
N THR A 180 -8.28 15.37 -17.04
CA THR A 180 -8.69 16.68 -16.50
C THR A 180 -9.59 16.58 -15.27
N SER A 181 -9.55 15.47 -14.51
CA SER A 181 -10.14 15.46 -13.17
C SER A 181 -9.21 16.15 -12.16
N GLU A 182 -9.13 17.48 -12.27
CA GLU A 182 -8.32 18.42 -11.46
C GLU A 182 -8.24 18.08 -9.96
N ASN A 183 -9.29 17.49 -9.39
CA ASN A 183 -9.44 17.31 -7.95
C ASN A 183 -8.55 16.22 -7.32
N HIS A 184 -8.10 15.19 -8.06
CA HIS A 184 -7.33 14.10 -7.45
C HIS A 184 -5.83 14.39 -7.39
N TRP A 185 -5.29 15.01 -8.44
CA TRP A 185 -3.87 15.36 -8.51
C TRP A 185 -3.49 16.45 -7.52
N ASP A 186 -4.35 17.45 -7.37
CA ASP A 186 -4.09 18.58 -6.49
C ASP A 186 -4.06 18.19 -5.01
N VAL A 187 -4.97 17.32 -4.58
CA VAL A 187 -4.95 16.75 -3.22
C VAL A 187 -3.68 15.93 -2.99
N THR A 188 -3.28 15.12 -3.99
CA THR A 188 -2.06 14.30 -3.88
C THR A 188 -0.80 15.18 -3.76
N LYS A 189 -0.68 16.22 -4.60
CA LYS A 189 0.41 17.21 -4.52
C LYS A 189 0.39 17.95 -3.19
N ALA A 190 -0.78 18.39 -2.73
CA ALA A 190 -0.92 19.09 -1.45
C ALA A 190 -0.41 18.20 -0.29
N ARG A 191 -0.87 16.95 -0.21
CA ARG A 191 -0.36 15.96 0.75
C ARG A 191 1.16 15.78 0.64
N GLY A 192 1.69 15.64 -0.57
CA GLY A 192 3.12 15.51 -0.80
C GLY A 192 3.93 16.70 -0.27
N ARG A 193 3.42 17.93 -0.43
CA ARG A 193 4.03 19.15 0.15
C ARG A 193 3.96 19.15 1.68
N GLU A 194 2.83 18.77 2.25
CA GLU A 194 2.65 18.72 3.70
C GLU A 194 3.54 17.67 4.38
N LEU A 195 3.71 16.50 3.75
CA LEU A 195 4.68 15.49 4.22
C LEU A 195 6.11 16.03 4.24
N VAL A 196 6.50 16.78 3.20
CA VAL A 196 7.81 17.46 3.16
C VAL A 196 7.92 18.52 4.24
N ARG A 197 6.89 19.37 4.41
CA ARG A 197 6.86 20.42 5.43
C ARG A 197 7.03 19.85 6.85
N ALA A 198 6.32 18.75 7.15
CA ALA A 198 6.35 18.11 8.46
C ALA A 198 7.64 17.33 8.73
N GLY A 199 8.51 17.14 7.72
CA GLY A 199 9.66 16.24 7.82
C GLY A 199 9.24 14.77 7.98
N ALA A 200 8.02 14.42 7.54
CA ALA A 200 7.53 13.06 7.55
C ALA A 200 8.22 12.22 6.47
N THR A 201 8.37 10.91 6.71
CA THR A 201 8.78 9.99 5.65
C THR A 201 7.71 9.92 4.56
N LYS A 202 8.14 9.65 3.34
CA LYS A 202 7.27 9.51 2.17
C LYS A 202 7.86 8.47 1.22
N PRO A 203 7.09 7.93 0.26
CA PRO A 203 7.57 6.95 -0.71
C PRO A 203 8.97 7.23 -1.25
N ALA A 204 9.20 8.45 -1.74
CA ALA A 204 10.47 8.85 -2.34
C ALA A 204 11.68 8.98 -1.37
N THR A 205 11.46 8.99 -0.05
CA THR A 205 12.55 9.09 0.95
C THR A 205 12.77 7.78 1.71
N ILE A 206 11.90 6.80 1.52
CA ILE A 206 12.04 5.48 2.13
C ILE A 206 12.97 4.65 1.24
N PRO A 207 14.11 4.14 1.77
CA PRO A 207 15.00 3.29 1.00
C PRO A 207 14.26 2.09 0.43
N HIS A 208 14.50 1.79 -0.85
CA HIS A 208 13.90 0.65 -1.55
C HIS A 208 12.37 0.60 -1.54
N PHE A 209 11.69 1.73 -1.33
CA PHE A 209 10.22 1.75 -1.23
C PHE A 209 9.52 1.13 -2.44
N GLU A 210 10.03 1.35 -3.65
CA GLU A 210 9.44 0.81 -4.87
C GLU A 210 9.45 -0.73 -4.87
N ASP A 211 10.57 -1.32 -4.47
CA ASP A 211 10.73 -2.78 -4.39
C ASP A 211 9.79 -3.39 -3.34
N ILE A 212 9.68 -2.77 -2.16
CA ILE A 212 8.74 -3.17 -1.10
C ILE A 212 7.30 -3.06 -1.62
N ALA A 213 6.96 -1.94 -2.26
CA ALA A 213 5.62 -1.71 -2.79
C ALA A 213 5.23 -2.75 -3.84
N ASP A 214 6.20 -3.18 -4.65
CA ASP A 214 6.02 -4.20 -5.67
C ASP A 214 5.81 -5.60 -5.07
N ILE A 215 6.51 -5.94 -3.98
CA ILE A 215 6.27 -7.17 -3.20
C ILE A 215 4.87 -7.15 -2.55
N TYR A 216 4.49 -6.02 -1.96
CA TYR A 216 3.15 -5.85 -1.39
C TYR A 216 2.04 -5.95 -2.45
N TRP A 217 2.29 -5.38 -3.63
CA TRP A 217 1.40 -5.53 -4.77
C TRP A 217 1.26 -7.01 -5.20
N LEU A 218 2.37 -7.78 -5.23
CA LEU A 218 2.33 -9.21 -5.52
C LEU A 218 1.53 -9.97 -4.46
N GLN A 219 1.77 -9.69 -3.17
CA GLN A 219 1.02 -10.31 -2.07
C GLN A 219 -0.49 -10.10 -2.20
N ASP A 220 -0.92 -8.89 -2.56
CA ASP A 220 -2.33 -8.56 -2.82
C ASP A 220 -2.88 -9.33 -4.03
N LYS A 221 -2.06 -9.60 -5.05
CA LYS A 221 -2.47 -10.35 -6.25
C LYS A 221 -2.52 -11.86 -6.03
N ILE A 222 -1.73 -12.41 -5.10
CA ILE A 222 -1.78 -13.83 -4.74
C ILE A 222 -3.14 -14.21 -4.13
N SER A 223 -3.71 -13.34 -3.30
CA SER A 223 -5.05 -13.53 -2.70
C SER A 223 -5.86 -12.22 -2.83
N PRO A 224 -6.37 -11.93 -4.04
CA PRO A 224 -7.06 -10.68 -4.34
C PRO A 224 -8.47 -10.71 -3.77
N PHE A 225 -8.89 -9.63 -3.13
CA PHE A 225 -10.17 -9.55 -2.41
C PHE A 225 -11.39 -9.89 -3.29
N GLU A 226 -11.37 -9.54 -4.58
CA GLU A 226 -12.43 -9.86 -5.53
C GLU A 226 -12.66 -11.36 -5.71
N LEU A 227 -11.59 -12.17 -5.62
CA LEU A 227 -11.64 -13.62 -5.74
C LEU A 227 -11.65 -14.31 -4.38
N ASP A 228 -11.08 -13.69 -3.34
CA ASP A 228 -10.96 -14.27 -2.00
C ASP A 228 -12.22 -14.08 -1.13
N SER A 229 -12.89 -12.93 -1.24
CA SER A 229 -14.09 -12.67 -0.46
C SER A 229 -15.28 -13.51 -0.93
N PRO A 230 -15.90 -14.33 -0.04
CA PRO A 230 -17.12 -15.06 -0.39
C PRO A 230 -18.27 -14.15 -0.83
N VAL A 231 -18.34 -12.93 -0.27
CA VAL A 231 -19.37 -11.94 -0.61
C VAL A 231 -19.16 -11.40 -2.03
N MET A 232 -17.91 -11.12 -2.42
CA MET A 232 -17.61 -10.63 -3.76
C MET A 232 -17.79 -11.72 -4.81
N ARG A 233 -17.39 -12.96 -4.51
CA ARG A 233 -17.61 -14.12 -5.39
C ARG A 233 -19.08 -14.33 -5.72
N ARG A 234 -19.97 -14.26 -4.71
CA ARG A 234 -21.43 -14.42 -4.89
C ARG A 234 -22.07 -13.37 -5.82
N ARG A 235 -21.40 -12.24 -6.07
CA ARG A 235 -21.89 -11.16 -6.93
C ARG A 235 -21.47 -11.31 -8.39
N LYS A 236 -20.73 -12.37 -8.74
CA LYS A 236 -20.14 -12.58 -10.07
C LYS A 236 -20.51 -13.95 -10.63
N THR A 237 -20.57 -14.07 -11.95
CA THR A 237 -20.73 -15.36 -12.61
C THR A 237 -19.41 -16.13 -12.62
N ALA A 238 -19.46 -17.43 -12.91
CA ALA A 238 -18.26 -18.25 -13.02
C ALA A 238 -17.31 -17.74 -14.13
N GLU A 239 -17.86 -17.26 -15.24
CA GLU A 239 -17.10 -16.70 -16.36
C GLU A 239 -16.41 -15.40 -15.96
N GLN A 240 -17.10 -14.52 -15.22
CA GLN A 240 -16.51 -13.29 -14.70
C GLN A 240 -15.36 -13.57 -13.73
N LEU A 241 -15.56 -14.53 -12.81
CA LEU A 241 -14.52 -14.95 -11.87
C LEU A 241 -13.30 -15.55 -12.59
N ARG A 242 -13.54 -16.36 -13.62
CA ARG A 242 -12.47 -16.94 -14.44
C ARG A 242 -11.72 -15.87 -15.24
N SER A 243 -12.41 -14.88 -15.81
CA SER A 243 -11.77 -13.74 -16.49
C SER A 243 -10.84 -12.98 -15.54
N ILE A 244 -11.34 -12.61 -14.35
CA ILE A 244 -10.57 -11.89 -13.34
C ILE A 244 -9.36 -12.73 -12.89
N ARG A 245 -9.55 -14.02 -12.65
CA ARG A 245 -8.45 -14.95 -12.30
C ARG A 245 -7.36 -14.94 -13.37
N ASN A 246 -7.73 -15.08 -14.64
CA ASN A 246 -6.78 -15.12 -15.75
C ASN A 246 -6.03 -13.79 -15.92
N GLU A 247 -6.73 -12.66 -15.82
CA GLU A 247 -6.11 -11.33 -15.86
C GLU A 247 -5.08 -11.15 -14.73
N ILE A 248 -5.41 -11.60 -13.51
CA ILE A 248 -4.50 -11.54 -12.37
C ILE A 248 -3.32 -12.49 -12.56
N GLU A 249 -3.55 -13.72 -13.05
CA GLU A 249 -2.51 -14.68 -13.37
C GLU A 249 -1.48 -14.08 -14.35
N GLU A 250 -1.95 -13.46 -15.44
CA GLU A 250 -1.09 -12.78 -16.43
C GLU A 250 -0.26 -11.66 -15.78
N MET A 251 -0.85 -10.88 -14.87
CA MET A 251 -0.14 -9.83 -14.15
C MET A 251 0.96 -10.40 -13.23
N ILE A 252 0.68 -11.50 -12.51
CA ILE A 252 1.66 -12.15 -11.64
C ILE A 252 2.78 -12.75 -12.48
N VAL A 253 2.48 -13.46 -13.57
CA VAL A 253 3.50 -14.02 -14.47
C VAL A 253 4.40 -12.92 -15.00
N ARG A 254 3.83 -11.81 -15.48
CA ARG A 254 4.58 -10.65 -15.96
C ARG A 254 5.50 -10.06 -14.88
N PHE A 255 5.05 -10.05 -13.63
CA PHE A 255 5.86 -9.61 -12.49
C PHE A 255 7.06 -10.51 -12.23
N LEU A 256 6.83 -11.81 -12.14
CA LEU A 256 7.88 -12.79 -11.87
C LEU A 256 8.90 -12.82 -13.01
N ASP A 257 8.44 -12.72 -14.26
CA ASP A 257 9.33 -12.68 -15.43
C ASP A 257 10.18 -11.39 -15.45
N ARG A 258 9.63 -10.23 -15.06
CA ARG A 258 10.40 -8.98 -14.91
C ARG A 258 11.54 -9.15 -13.92
N LEU A 259 11.29 -9.75 -12.75
CA LEU A 259 12.32 -9.94 -11.72
C LEU A 259 13.44 -10.87 -12.20
N ASN A 260 13.10 -11.95 -12.91
CA ASN A 260 14.10 -12.84 -13.51
C ASN A 260 15.02 -12.12 -14.50
N THR A 261 14.50 -11.16 -15.28
CA THR A 261 15.31 -10.37 -16.23
C THR A 261 16.20 -9.33 -15.56
N SER A 262 15.76 -8.74 -14.45
CA SER A 262 16.52 -7.73 -13.70
C SER A 262 17.66 -8.35 -12.88
N SER A 263 17.57 -9.62 -12.50
CA SER A 263 18.60 -10.32 -11.72
C SER A 263 19.84 -10.76 -12.50
N GLY A 264 19.93 -10.55 -13.83
CA GLY A 264 21.17 -10.72 -14.60
C GLY A 264 21.91 -12.06 -14.40
N GLY A 265 21.18 -13.12 -14.06
CA GLY A 265 21.71 -14.46 -13.85
C GLY A 265 20.92 -15.42 -14.70
N ASP A 266 21.54 -15.84 -15.80
CA ASP A 266 21.10 -16.98 -16.60
C ASP A 266 21.11 -18.23 -15.70
N PHE A 267 19.98 -18.55 -15.08
CA PHE A 267 19.77 -19.83 -14.42
C PHE A 267 19.11 -20.79 -15.41
N SER A 268 19.82 -21.02 -16.51
CA SER A 268 19.67 -22.22 -17.32
C SER A 268 20.47 -23.34 -16.64
N ASN A 269 19.74 -24.24 -15.97
CA ASN A 269 19.88 -25.70 -16.03
C ASN A 269 18.75 -26.35 -15.24
#